data_AF-A0A380GZU3-F1
#
_entry.id   AF-A0A380GZU3-F1
#
_cell.length_a   1.000
_cell.length_b   1.000
_cell.length_c   1.000
_cell.angle_alpha   90.00
_cell.angle_beta   90.00
_cell.angle_gamma   90.00
#
_symmetry.space_group_name_H-M   'P 1'
#
loop_
_entity.id
_entity.type
_entity.pdbx_description
1 polymer ?
#
loop_
_entity_poly.entity_id
_entity_poly.type
_entity_poly.pdbx_seq_one_letter_code
_entity_poly.pdbx_strand_id
1 'polypeptide(L)'
;MSFVFNEDVSTIDMNNYEEIIQFLTQQFVHQLHSNFEVVSDPYLKLRFLQKSVLKAIDSEWIEQVDNLQQLKSSVNNRQNGQRNVVFEYHKVVLETYEYMSEDIKRNIIRNLCLSILTFDQSGDIVIYFP
;
A
#
# COMPACT_ATOMS: atom_id res chain seq x y z
N MET A 1 -14.55 -3.75 -12.21
CA MET A 1 -13.35 -4.16 -11.43
C MET A 1 -12.20 -4.25 -12.42
N SER A 2 -11.06 -3.63 -12.12
CA SER A 2 -9.90 -3.45 -13.01
C SER A 2 -8.93 -4.64 -13.05
N PHE A 3 -9.01 -5.57 -12.10
CA PHE A 3 -8.20 -6.78 -12.09
C PHE A 3 -9.09 -8.02 -12.27
N VAL A 4 -8.79 -8.81 -13.30
CA VAL A 4 -9.45 -10.09 -13.59
C VAL A 4 -8.36 -11.12 -13.80
N PHE A 5 -8.20 -12.04 -12.83
CA PHE A 5 -7.27 -13.15 -12.93
C PHE A 5 -8.03 -14.40 -13.35
N ASN A 6 -7.80 -14.85 -14.60
CA ASN A 6 -8.44 -16.02 -15.19
C ASN A 6 -7.42 -17.08 -15.63
N GLU A 7 -6.20 -17.04 -15.10
CA GLU A 7 -5.13 -17.96 -15.48
C GLU A 7 -5.19 -19.25 -14.66
N ASP A 8 -4.77 -20.34 -15.30
CA ASP A 8 -4.66 -21.64 -14.66
C ASP A 8 -3.41 -21.67 -13.76
N VAL A 9 -3.63 -21.96 -12.47
CA VAL A 9 -2.62 -21.98 -11.42
C VAL A 9 -2.14 -23.41 -11.10
N SER A 10 -2.68 -24.41 -11.80
CA SER A 10 -2.41 -25.83 -11.53
C SER A 10 -0.97 -26.26 -11.83
N THR A 11 -0.21 -25.44 -12.57
CA THR A 11 1.17 -25.71 -12.95
C THR A 11 2.20 -25.25 -11.91
N ILE A 12 1.78 -24.53 -10.86
CA ILE A 12 2.68 -23.95 -9.85
C ILE A 12 2.78 -24.89 -8.66
N ASP A 13 4.01 -25.18 -8.21
CA ASP A 13 4.20 -25.84 -6.92
C ASP A 13 3.91 -24.87 -5.76
N MET A 14 2.74 -25.04 -5.14
CA MET A 14 2.28 -24.23 -4.00
C MET A 14 3.09 -24.45 -2.71
N ASN A 15 4.03 -25.40 -2.69
CA ASN A 15 4.96 -25.57 -1.57
C ASN A 15 6.32 -24.90 -1.82
N ASN A 16 6.57 -24.41 -3.04
CA ASN A 16 7.80 -23.73 -3.41
C ASN A 16 7.63 -22.21 -3.31
N TYR A 17 8.17 -21.64 -2.24
CA TYR A 17 8.05 -20.20 -1.97
C TYR A 17 8.70 -19.32 -3.05
N GLU A 18 9.81 -19.76 -3.64
CA GLU A 18 10.51 -19.01 -4.69
C GLU A 18 9.67 -18.95 -5.97
N GLU A 19 9.05 -20.08 -6.33
CA GLU A 19 8.17 -20.19 -7.50
C GLU A 19 6.91 -19.33 -7.35
N ILE A 20 6.32 -19.32 -6.15
CA ILE A 20 5.18 -18.45 -5.82
C ILE A 20 5.57 -16.97 -5.95
N ILE A 21 6.72 -16.56 -5.38
CA ILE A 21 7.17 -15.16 -5.50
C ILE A 21 7.37 -14.79 -6.96
N GLN A 22 8.05 -15.65 -7.73
CA GLN A 22 8.32 -15.39 -9.13
C GLN A 22 7.01 -15.22 -9.91
N PHE A 23 6.05 -16.12 -9.71
CA PHE A 23 4.75 -16.04 -10.35
C PHE A 23 4.00 -14.75 -9.99
N LEU A 24 3.86 -14.45 -8.69
CA LEU A 24 3.16 -13.24 -8.25
C LEU A 24 3.83 -11.96 -8.77
N THR A 25 5.16 -11.96 -8.86
CA THR A 25 5.92 -10.84 -9.42
C THR A 25 5.65 -10.70 -10.92
N GLN A 26 5.56 -11.80 -11.66
CA GLN A 26 5.20 -11.78 -13.08
C GLN A 26 3.79 -11.23 -13.29
N GLN A 27 2.81 -11.64 -12.47
CA GLN A 27 1.45 -11.11 -12.54
C GLN A 27 1.40 -9.62 -12.24
N PHE A 28 2.17 -9.16 -11.24
CA PHE A 28 2.30 -7.74 -10.94
C PHE A 28 2.87 -6.96 -12.13
N VAL A 29 3.96 -7.44 -12.74
CA VAL A 29 4.60 -6.79 -13.89
C VAL A 29 3.65 -6.74 -15.08
N HIS A 30 2.92 -7.82 -15.36
CA HIS A 30 1.92 -7.85 -16.42
C HIS A 30 0.84 -6.79 -16.19
N GLN A 31 0.23 -6.76 -14.99
CA GLN A 31 -0.82 -5.80 -14.67
C GLN A 31 -0.31 -4.35 -14.77
N LEU A 32 0.89 -4.09 -14.28
CA LEU A 32 1.51 -2.76 -14.38
C LEU A 32 1.73 -2.35 -15.83
N HIS A 33 2.17 -3.28 -16.68
CA HIS A 33 2.31 -3.05 -18.12
C HIS A 33 0.98 -2.69 -18.77
N SER A 34 -0.08 -3.44 -18.49
CA SER A 34 -1.43 -3.17 -19.00
C SER A 34 -1.93 -1.78 -18.58
N ASN A 35 -1.73 -1.40 -17.32
CA ASN A 35 -2.07 -0.06 -16.83
C ASN A 35 -1.29 1.03 -17.59
N PHE A 36 -0.05 0.76 -17.99
CA PHE A 36 0.78 1.67 -18.79
C PHE A 36 0.50 1.66 -20.29
N GLU A 37 -0.22 0.68 -20.84
CA GLU A 37 -0.67 0.73 -22.25
C GLU A 37 -1.73 1.81 -22.44
N VAL A 38 -2.56 2.06 -21.42
CA VAL A 38 -3.57 3.14 -21.42
C VAL A 38 -2.93 4.53 -21.44
N VAL A 39 -1.66 4.64 -21.00
CA VAL A 39 -0.95 5.92 -20.85
C VAL A 39 0.28 5.95 -21.74
N SER A 40 0.23 6.58 -22.91
CA SER A 40 1.38 6.58 -23.83
C SER A 40 2.55 7.49 -23.38
N ASP A 41 2.24 8.58 -22.65
CA ASP A 41 3.23 9.58 -22.25
C ASP A 41 4.09 9.12 -21.04
N PRO A 42 5.42 9.04 -21.16
CA PRO A 42 6.32 8.74 -20.05
C PRO A 42 6.15 9.65 -18.82
N TYR A 43 5.82 10.93 -19.03
CA TYR A 43 5.57 11.87 -17.93
C TYR A 43 4.33 11.47 -17.12
N LEU A 44 3.25 11.11 -17.79
CA LEU A 44 2.02 10.68 -17.14
C LEU A 44 2.18 9.32 -16.44
N LYS A 45 3.00 8.40 -16.99
CA LYS A 45 3.39 7.15 -16.31
C LYS A 45 4.12 7.42 -15.00
N LEU A 46 5.11 8.33 -15.01
CA LEU A 46 5.83 8.72 -13.80
C LEU A 46 4.89 9.36 -12.76
N ARG A 47 3.97 10.22 -13.21
CA ARG A 47 3.00 10.87 -12.34
C ARG A 47 2.04 9.86 -11.69
N PHE A 48 1.64 8.80 -12.41
CA PHE A 48 0.87 7.70 -11.82
C PHE A 48 1.64 6.98 -10.70
N LEU A 49 2.90 6.62 -10.94
CA LEU A 49 3.75 5.99 -9.93
C LEU A 49 3.88 6.86 -8.68
N GLN A 50 4.23 8.14 -8.87
CA GLN A 50 4.37 9.10 -7.77
C GLN A 50 3.08 9.26 -6.97
N LYS A 51 1.95 9.46 -7.65
CA LYS A 51 0.65 9.60 -6.97
C LYS A 51 0.25 8.32 -6.24
N SER A 52 0.56 7.15 -6.77
CA SER A 52 0.27 5.86 -6.11
C SER A 52 1.08 5.66 -4.84
N VAL A 53 2.34 6.10 -4.84
CA VAL A 53 3.21 6.08 -3.65
C VAL A 53 2.76 7.09 -2.61
N LEU A 54 2.53 8.34 -3.02
CA LEU A 54 2.05 9.38 -2.10
C LEU A 54 0.71 9.01 -1.48
N LYS A 55 -0.23 8.47 -2.27
CA LYS A 55 -1.53 8.05 -1.75
C LYS A 55 -1.42 6.96 -0.69
N ALA A 56 -0.49 6.01 -0.84
CA ALA A 56 -0.24 4.98 0.15
C ALA A 56 0.31 5.58 1.45
N ILE A 57 1.35 6.43 1.34
CA ILE A 57 1.95 7.11 2.49
C ILE A 57 0.93 7.98 3.23
N ASP A 58 0.17 8.80 2.52
CA ASP A 58 -0.80 9.73 3.11
C ASP A 58 -1.89 8.97 3.88
N SER A 59 -2.40 7.88 3.31
CA SER A 59 -3.47 7.08 3.94
C SER A 59 -2.97 6.41 5.21
N GLU A 60 -1.79 5.77 5.15
CA GLU A 60 -1.18 5.08 6.30
C GLU A 60 -0.73 6.04 7.40
N TRP A 61 -0.22 7.21 7.02
CA TRP A 61 0.17 8.24 7.98
C TRP A 61 -1.03 8.77 8.77
N ILE A 62 -2.18 8.99 8.12
CA ILE A 62 -3.40 9.42 8.81
C ILE A 62 -3.81 8.38 9.86
N GLU A 63 -3.86 7.11 9.46
CA GLU A 63 -4.19 6.01 10.38
C GLU A 63 -3.20 5.91 11.54
N GLN A 64 -1.90 6.03 11.26
CA GLN A 64 -0.88 6.00 12.30
C GLN A 64 -0.99 7.17 13.27
N VAL A 65 -1.27 8.39 12.78
CA VAL A 65 -1.50 9.54 13.65
C VAL A 65 -2.70 9.30 14.57
N ASP A 66 -3.79 8.73 14.05
CA ASP A 66 -4.98 8.39 14.84
C ASP A 66 -4.65 7.31 15.89
N ASN A 67 -3.91 6.27 15.51
CA ASN A 67 -3.45 5.22 16.42
C ASN A 67 -2.60 5.78 17.58
N LEU A 68 -1.68 6.69 17.27
CA LEU A 68 -0.83 7.35 18.27
C LEU A 68 -1.62 8.24 19.23
N GLN A 69 -2.64 8.94 18.73
CA GLN A 69 -3.53 9.76 19.57
C GLN A 69 -4.33 8.88 20.55
N GLN A 70 -4.88 7.76 20.08
CA GLN A 70 -5.60 6.80 20.92
C GLN A 70 -4.68 6.16 21.96
N LEU A 71 -3.47 5.76 21.56
CA LEU A 71 -2.46 5.19 22.45
C LEU A 71 -2.11 6.17 23.57
N LYS A 72 -1.84 7.44 23.23
CA LYS A 72 -1.52 8.48 24.20
C LYS A 72 -2.64 8.71 25.22
N SER A 73 -3.89 8.70 24.78
CA SER A 73 -5.05 8.79 25.66
C SER A 73 -5.14 7.61 26.64
N SER A 74 -4.97 6.39 26.14
CA SER A 74 -4.98 5.15 26.94
C SER A 74 -3.86 5.11 27.99
N VAL A 75 -2.68 5.56 27.62
CA VAL A 75 -1.47 5.64 28.45
C VAL A 75 -1.65 6.64 29.60
N ASN A 76 -2.26 7.81 29.36
CA ASN A 76 -2.55 8.80 30.40
C ASN A 76 -3.52 8.26 31.46
N ASN A 77 -4.51 7.45 31.08
CA ASN A 77 -5.47 6.85 32.00
C ASN A 77 -4.85 5.77 32.92
N ARG A 78 -3.68 5.22 32.57
CA ARG A 78 -2.99 4.13 33.29
C ARG A 78 -1.85 4.60 34.22
N GLN A 79 -1.50 5.90 34.23
CA GLN A 79 -0.40 6.44 35.05
C GLN A 79 -0.58 6.27 36.56
N ASN A 80 -1.77 5.91 37.05
CA ASN A 80 -2.04 5.71 38.48
C ASN A 80 -1.45 4.41 39.07
N GLY A 81 -0.77 3.56 38.28
CA GLY A 81 -0.27 2.24 38.72
C GLY A 81 1.12 1.85 38.21
N GLN A 82 2.17 2.48 38.74
CA GLN A 82 3.54 1.92 38.94
C GLN A 82 4.22 1.07 37.83
N ARG A 83 3.97 1.30 36.53
CA ARG A 83 4.84 0.83 35.42
C ARG A 83 5.45 2.01 34.67
N ASN A 84 6.59 1.83 34.00
CA ASN A 84 7.22 2.88 33.19
C ASN A 84 6.38 3.12 31.91
N VAL A 85 5.32 3.90 32.06
CA VAL A 85 4.31 4.22 31.04
C VAL A 85 4.93 4.82 29.77
N VAL A 86 6.03 5.57 29.91
CA VAL A 86 6.75 6.20 28.79
C VAL A 86 7.50 5.16 27.95
N PHE A 87 8.15 4.20 28.61
CA PHE A 87 8.86 3.12 27.90
C PHE A 87 7.91 2.25 27.06
N GLU A 88 6.78 1.85 27.64
CA GLU A 88 5.77 1.06 26.92
C GLU A 88 5.16 1.84 25.74
N TYR A 89 4.92 3.15 25.92
CA TYR A 89 4.47 4.01 24.83
C TYR A 89 5.46 4.00 23.66
N HIS A 90 6.75 4.23 23.90
CA HIS A 90 7.76 4.25 22.84
C HIS A 90 7.93 2.89 22.15
N LYS A 91 7.82 1.79 22.90
CA LYS A 91 7.87 0.45 22.34
C LYS A 91 6.72 0.22 21.34
N VAL A 92 5.49 0.54 21.74
CA VAL A 92 4.31 0.39 20.87
C VAL A 92 4.35 1.35 19.68
N VAL A 93 4.88 2.56 19.84
CA VAL A 93 5.10 3.50 18.73
C VAL A 93 6.03 2.91 17.67
N LEU A 94 7.14 2.28 18.09
CA LEU A 94 8.07 1.67 17.16
C LEU A 94 7.43 0.49 16.42
N GLU A 95 6.75 -0.39 17.16
CA GLU A 95 6.05 -1.56 16.58
C GLU A 95 4.99 -1.13 15.55
N THR A 96 4.17 -0.13 15.88
CA THR A 96 3.14 0.38 14.95
C THR A 96 3.74 1.10 13.74
N TYR A 97 4.91 1.74 13.89
CA TYR A 97 5.64 2.33 12.76
C TYR A 97 6.18 1.26 11.79
N GLU A 98 6.66 0.13 12.31
CA GLU A 98 7.11 -0.99 11.49
C GLU A 98 5.93 -1.59 10.70
N TYR A 99 4.76 -1.75 11.33
CA TYR A 99 3.54 -2.17 10.63
C TYR A 99 3.11 -1.18 9.55
N MET A 100 3.02 0.11 9.88
CA MET A 100 2.72 1.17 8.90
C MET A 100 3.68 1.11 7.71
N SER A 101 4.96 0.83 7.92
CA SER A 101 5.96 0.74 6.84
C SER A 101 5.69 -0.44 5.89
N GLU A 102 5.21 -1.57 6.41
CA GLU A 102 4.80 -2.71 5.59
C GLU A 102 3.47 -2.45 4.87
N ASP A 103 2.52 -1.80 5.54
CA ASP A 103 1.22 -1.47 4.96
C ASP A 103 1.34 -0.43 3.84
N ILE A 104 2.25 0.54 3.96
CA ILE A 104 2.61 1.44 2.85
C ILE A 104 3.03 0.62 1.62
N LYS A 105 3.92 -0.36 1.78
CA LYS A 105 4.37 -1.19 0.63
C LYS A 105 3.22 -1.96 0.02
N ARG A 106 2.36 -2.57 0.84
CA ARG A 106 1.16 -3.29 0.37
C ARG A 106 0.23 -2.37 -0.40
N ASN A 107 -0.01 -1.17 0.12
CA ASN A 107 -0.89 -0.19 -0.51
C ASN A 107 -0.31 0.43 -1.76
N ILE A 108 1.01 0.57 -1.88
CA ILE A 108 1.66 0.93 -3.16
C ILE A 108 1.30 -0.12 -4.21
N ILE A 109 1.52 -1.40 -3.93
CA ILE A 109 1.23 -2.48 -4.88
C ILE A 109 -0.28 -2.52 -5.20
N ARG A 110 -1.14 -2.39 -4.19
CA ARG A 110 -2.60 -2.33 -4.38
C ARG A 110 -3.00 -1.18 -5.30
N ASN A 111 -2.49 0.02 -5.06
CA ASN A 111 -2.75 1.21 -5.87
C ASN A 111 -2.27 0.98 -7.31
N LEU A 112 -1.06 0.45 -7.49
CA LEU A 112 -0.50 0.22 -8.82
C LEU A 112 -1.27 -0.82 -9.63
N CYS A 113 -1.76 -1.88 -8.99
CA CYS A 113 -2.50 -2.93 -9.68
C CYS A 113 -3.96 -2.56 -9.96
N LEU A 114 -4.64 -1.96 -8.98
CA LEU A 114 -6.10 -1.87 -8.99
C LEU A 114 -6.64 -0.49 -9.35
N SER A 115 -5.79 0.54 -9.46
CA SER A 115 -6.26 1.87 -9.85
C SER A 115 -6.82 1.88 -11.27
N ILE A 116 -7.85 2.68 -11.49
CA ILE A 116 -8.41 2.94 -12.82
C ILE A 116 -7.84 4.26 -13.34
N LEU A 117 -7.23 4.23 -14.52
CA LEU A 117 -6.66 5.39 -15.18
C LEU A 117 -7.62 5.91 -16.24
N THR A 118 -7.91 7.20 -16.17
CA THR A 118 -8.75 7.92 -17.14
C THR A 118 -8.11 9.26 -17.48
N PHE A 119 -8.69 9.98 -18.44
CA PHE A 119 -8.23 11.29 -18.86
C PHE A 119 -9.36 12.31 -18.76
N ASP A 120 -9.03 13.51 -18.31
CA ASP A 120 -9.97 14.63 -18.32
C ASP A 120 -10.06 15.31 -19.70
N GLN A 121 -10.86 16.39 -19.78
CA GLN A 121 -11.05 17.17 -21.01
C GLN A 121 -9.77 17.87 -21.51
N SER A 122 -8.76 18.02 -20.64
CA SER A 122 -7.47 18.63 -20.95
C SER A 122 -6.41 17.58 -21.33
N GLY A 123 -6.76 16.28 -21.30
CA GLY A 123 -5.82 15.19 -21.55
C GLY A 123 -4.95 14.83 -20.34
N ASP A 124 -5.30 15.35 -19.16
CA ASP A 124 -4.56 15.13 -17.92
C ASP A 124 -5.02 13.82 -17.25
N ILE A 125 -4.10 13.11 -16.58
CA ILE A 125 -4.40 11.82 -15.98
C ILE A 125 -5.22 11.94 -14.67
N VAL A 126 -6.36 11.28 -14.65
CA VAL A 126 -7.24 11.12 -13.49
C VAL A 126 -7.15 9.68 -13.00
N ILE A 127 -6.77 9.51 -11.74
CA ILE A 127 -6.53 8.20 -11.10
C ILE A 127 -7.61 7.96 -10.06
N TYR A 128 -8.35 6.87 -10.20
CA TYR A 128 -9.27 6.38 -9.19
C TYR A 128 -8.60 5.27 -8.40
N PHE A 129 -8.26 5.56 -7.14
CA PHE A 129 -7.66 4.61 -6.22
C PHE A 129 -8.70 3.63 -5.63
N PRO A 130 -8.30 2.39 -5.32
CA PRO A 130 -9.14 1.30 -4.82
C PRO A 130 -9.44 1.35 -3.31
#